data_AF-A0A9Q1D582-F1
#
_entry.id   AF-A0A9Q1D582-F1
#
_cell.length_a   1.000
_cell.length_b   1.000
_cell.length_c   1.000
_cell.angle_alpha   90.00
_cell.angle_beta   90.00
_cell.angle_gamma   90.00
#
_symmetry.space_group_name_H-M   'P 1'
#
loop_
_entity.id
_entity.type
_entity.pdbx_description
1 polymer ?
#
loop_
_entity_poly.entity_id
_entity_poly.type
_entity_poly.pdbx_seq_one_letter_code
_entity_poly.pdbx_strand_id
1 'polypeptide(L)'
;MERWITIILVLGGVVLRPTSTQNTIPETVLNCCEGDVLFLLDSSGSVSSYEHYHMIRFLSDLLQPFSLGPDQVRVALMQVGTRPRLEFGFEAHSTQHTLQGALLGTTPLQGDTNTELALRLAQEQVLVPGGAGGARAGLPRVLVWLTDGVQPGAVEGPMAALREEGVAILAVSTGHGNYQVLQKVVTPPDSSHLHFVDIDYMSIITKDLRNAIIELIRAKRLQVRDVTSSSAVLQWRPVLSEGTGFYTVQFGPFGTEGGGEGGQGTSTSTSGGQFSRLIRPGDSTWAELTNLRQDTMYMATLVPESNLEVLKPLSVTFTTLPEVLSPTMVTISESNTSSVKVSWGPLQLNSVQRYQVEYGAIPRGEVRIATTGPDQSSLTLSQLQPNTEYLVTVSALHSTGRERAMSVRVCTHEELPALKDLELTTVGSDSVQVRWRGGMEGLQGYWPDLCLACIQDGPRRGIVLHCRDLLRGHRSYSSA
;
A
#
# COMPACT_ATOMS: atom_id res chain seq x y z
N MET A 1 -62.12 -38.68 72.59
CA MET A 1 -62.20 -37.42 71.81
C MET A 1 -60.89 -37.27 71.06
N GLU A 2 -60.88 -37.72 69.81
CA GLU A 2 -59.74 -37.62 68.91
C GLU A 2 -59.50 -36.15 68.57
N ARG A 3 -58.31 -35.63 68.86
CA ARG A 3 -57.88 -34.29 68.45
C ARG A 3 -56.85 -34.44 67.34
N TRP A 4 -57.30 -34.11 66.13
CA TRP A 4 -56.50 -34.08 64.92
C TRP A 4 -55.48 -32.93 64.98
N ILE A 5 -54.22 -33.27 64.70
CA ILE A 5 -53.11 -32.32 64.52
C ILE A 5 -53.22 -31.79 63.09
N THR A 6 -53.41 -30.48 62.94
CA THR A 6 -53.39 -29.81 61.63
C THR A 6 -51.99 -29.28 61.38
N ILE A 7 -51.30 -29.85 60.39
CA ILE A 7 -50.00 -29.37 59.90
C ILE A 7 -50.28 -28.30 58.85
N ILE A 8 -49.86 -27.05 59.12
CA ILE A 8 -49.89 -25.97 58.14
C ILE A 8 -48.57 -26.02 57.36
N LEU A 9 -48.64 -26.48 56.11
CA LEU A 9 -47.57 -26.38 55.12
C LEU A 9 -47.45 -24.93 54.66
N VAL A 10 -46.40 -24.23 55.07
CA VAL A 10 -46.01 -22.94 54.48
C VAL A 10 -45.26 -23.23 53.19
N LEU A 11 -45.95 -23.18 52.06
CA LEU A 11 -45.36 -23.16 50.72
C LEU A 11 -44.61 -21.82 50.54
N GLY A 12 -43.30 -21.84 50.74
CA GLY A 12 -42.42 -20.76 50.29
C GLY A 12 -42.38 -20.74 48.76
N GLY A 13 -43.27 -19.95 48.17
CA GLY A 13 -43.25 -19.68 46.73
C GLY A 13 -41.97 -18.92 46.36
N VAL A 14 -41.02 -19.61 45.73
CA VAL A 14 -39.93 -18.96 45.01
C VAL A 14 -40.56 -18.20 43.85
N VAL A 15 -40.57 -16.87 43.94
CA VAL A 15 -40.87 -16.01 42.79
C VAL A 15 -39.69 -16.14 41.84
N LEU A 16 -39.80 -17.09 40.90
CA LEU A 16 -38.94 -17.12 39.72
C LEU A 16 -39.25 -15.85 38.93
N ARG A 17 -38.39 -14.84 39.07
CA ARG A 17 -38.36 -13.72 38.13
C ARG A 17 -38.12 -14.33 36.74
N PRO A 18 -38.96 -14.08 35.73
CA PRO A 18 -38.59 -14.44 34.38
C PRO A 18 -37.38 -13.58 34.04
N THR A 19 -36.20 -14.20 34.01
CA THR A 19 -35.05 -13.63 33.34
C THR A 19 -35.44 -13.55 31.88
N SER A 20 -35.73 -12.35 31.39
CA SER A 20 -35.80 -12.08 29.97
C SER A 20 -34.45 -12.44 29.38
N THR A 21 -34.30 -13.64 28.86
CA THR A 21 -33.33 -13.90 27.80
C THR A 21 -33.85 -13.17 26.57
N GLN A 22 -33.69 -11.84 26.56
CA GLN A 22 -33.56 -11.12 25.31
C GLN A 22 -32.31 -11.68 24.67
N ASN A 23 -32.50 -12.61 23.73
CA ASN A 23 -31.52 -12.89 22.69
C ASN A 23 -31.48 -11.65 21.79
N THR A 24 -30.98 -10.53 22.32
CA THR A 24 -30.53 -9.42 21.49
C THR A 24 -29.23 -9.88 20.87
N ILE A 25 -29.32 -10.42 19.67
CA ILE A 25 -28.22 -10.27 18.70
C ILE A 25 -27.98 -8.75 18.68
N PRO A 26 -26.81 -8.23 19.10
CA PRO A 26 -26.55 -6.83 18.89
C PRO A 26 -26.61 -6.64 17.37
N GLU A 27 -27.55 -5.82 16.87
CA GLU A 27 -27.49 -5.32 15.50
C GLU A 27 -26.16 -4.59 15.39
N THR A 28 -25.17 -5.30 14.86
CA THR A 28 -23.80 -4.81 14.77
C THR A 28 -23.82 -3.64 13.81
N VAL A 29 -23.53 -2.46 14.34
CA VAL A 29 -23.28 -1.27 13.54
C VAL A 29 -22.14 -1.56 12.56
N LEU A 30 -22.43 -1.48 11.26
CA LEU A 30 -21.52 -1.69 10.16
C LEU A 30 -20.61 -0.47 10.00
N ASN A 31 -19.38 -0.58 10.48
CA ASN A 31 -18.27 0.37 10.24
C ASN A 31 -17.39 -0.05 9.03
N CYS A 32 -17.83 -1.07 8.30
CA CYS A 32 -17.15 -1.73 7.19
C CYS A 32 -17.07 -0.93 5.90
N CYS A 33 -17.70 0.24 5.82
CA CYS A 33 -18.25 0.70 4.56
C CYS A 33 -18.15 2.23 4.40
N GLU A 34 -17.68 2.68 3.22
CA GLU A 34 -17.49 4.10 2.91
C GLU A 34 -17.79 4.29 1.42
N GLY A 35 -18.73 5.16 1.15
CA GLY A 35 -19.26 5.41 -0.17
C GLY A 35 -20.52 6.25 -0.06
N ASP A 36 -20.96 6.75 -1.20
CA ASP A 36 -22.13 7.62 -1.30
C ASP A 36 -23.27 6.87 -1.96
N VAL A 37 -24.41 6.76 -1.26
CA VAL A 37 -25.58 6.00 -1.71
C VAL A 37 -26.75 6.95 -1.93
N LEU A 38 -27.13 7.17 -3.19
CA LEU A 38 -28.32 7.92 -3.57
C LEU A 38 -29.50 6.96 -3.71
N PHE A 39 -30.56 7.20 -2.94
CA PHE A 39 -31.85 6.57 -3.17
C PHE A 39 -32.70 7.42 -4.10
N LEU A 40 -33.11 6.86 -5.22
CA LEU A 40 -34.08 7.44 -6.13
C LEU A 40 -35.43 6.79 -5.83
N LEU A 41 -36.29 7.52 -5.12
CA LEU A 41 -37.57 7.01 -4.64
C LEU A 41 -38.71 7.49 -5.54
N ASP A 42 -39.42 6.57 -6.16
CA ASP A 42 -40.65 6.89 -6.86
C ASP A 42 -41.72 7.35 -5.88
N SER A 43 -42.16 8.60 -6.05
CA SER A 43 -43.18 9.24 -5.22
C SER A 43 -44.23 9.91 -6.10
N SER A 44 -44.37 9.43 -7.34
CA SER A 44 -45.36 9.87 -8.31
C SER A 44 -46.78 9.41 -7.91
N GLY A 45 -47.79 9.82 -8.67
CA GLY A 45 -49.20 9.55 -8.41
C GLY A 45 -49.65 8.11 -8.71
N SER A 46 -48.81 7.29 -9.36
CA SER A 46 -49.08 5.85 -9.50
C SER A 46 -48.76 5.07 -8.23
N VAL A 47 -47.85 5.60 -7.40
CA VAL A 47 -47.48 5.02 -6.11
C VAL A 47 -48.50 5.43 -5.04
N SER A 48 -49.22 4.45 -4.49
CA SER A 48 -50.17 4.71 -3.42
C SER A 48 -49.48 5.19 -2.13
N SER A 49 -50.21 5.88 -1.25
CA SER A 49 -49.68 6.26 0.07
C SER A 49 -49.24 5.06 0.91
N TYR A 50 -49.87 3.89 0.70
CA TYR A 50 -49.51 2.63 1.33
C TYR A 50 -48.14 2.13 0.85
N GLU A 51 -47.92 2.14 -0.48
CA GLU A 51 -46.64 1.73 -1.06
C GLU A 51 -45.51 2.68 -0.69
N HIS A 52 -45.74 3.99 -0.78
CA HIS A 52 -44.74 4.97 -0.39
C HIS A 52 -44.31 4.79 1.08
N TYR A 53 -45.26 4.57 1.98
CA TYR A 53 -44.98 4.30 3.38
C TYR A 53 -44.12 3.04 3.58
N HIS A 54 -44.43 1.95 2.88
CA HIS A 54 -43.66 0.70 2.97
C HIS A 54 -42.26 0.83 2.35
N MET A 55 -42.11 1.55 1.24
CA MET A 55 -40.80 1.85 0.67
C MET A 55 -39.93 2.65 1.64
N ILE A 56 -40.48 3.67 2.31
CA ILE A 56 -39.76 4.45 3.33
C ILE A 56 -39.35 3.58 4.52
N ARG A 57 -40.24 2.71 5.01
CA ARG A 57 -39.89 1.76 6.08
C ARG A 57 -38.80 0.79 5.67
N PHE A 58 -38.90 0.25 4.45
CA PHE A 58 -37.86 -0.60 3.90
C PHE A 58 -36.50 0.12 3.85
N LEU A 59 -36.46 1.38 3.39
CA LEU A 59 -35.23 2.19 3.41
C LEU A 59 -34.70 2.42 4.83
N SER A 60 -35.60 2.69 5.79
CA SER A 60 -35.27 2.80 7.21
C SER A 60 -34.54 1.55 7.72
N ASP A 61 -35.12 0.37 7.47
CA ASP A 61 -34.59 -0.91 7.95
C ASP A 61 -33.32 -1.31 7.20
N LEU A 62 -33.27 -1.08 5.88
CA LEU A 62 -32.10 -1.30 5.04
C LEU A 62 -30.89 -0.53 5.58
N LEU A 63 -31.10 0.75 5.93
CA LEU A 63 -30.06 1.68 6.35
C LEU A 63 -29.71 1.60 7.84
N GLN A 64 -30.55 0.95 8.66
CA GLN A 64 -30.38 0.90 10.11
C GLN A 64 -28.96 0.53 10.58
N PRO A 65 -28.30 -0.49 9.99
CA PRO A 65 -27.01 -0.92 10.50
C PRO A 65 -25.83 -0.10 9.98
N PHE A 66 -25.98 0.81 9.02
CA PHE A 66 -24.81 1.54 8.49
C PHE A 66 -24.29 2.60 9.45
N SER A 67 -22.97 2.66 9.62
CA SER A 67 -22.31 3.85 10.18
C SER A 67 -22.39 4.99 9.17
N LEU A 68 -22.77 6.18 9.65
CA LEU A 68 -22.91 7.38 8.83
C LEU A 68 -21.84 8.41 9.22
N GLY A 69 -21.34 9.17 8.24
CA GLY A 69 -20.37 10.23 8.50
C GLY A 69 -19.38 10.49 7.37
N PRO A 70 -18.45 11.45 7.59
CA PRO A 70 -17.52 11.93 6.55
C PRO A 70 -16.56 10.86 6.03
N ASP A 71 -16.16 9.91 6.87
CA ASP A 71 -15.28 8.78 6.53
C ASP A 71 -16.04 7.44 6.49
N GLN A 72 -17.36 7.50 6.42
CA GLN A 72 -18.28 6.35 6.46
C GLN A 72 -19.26 6.42 5.27
N VAL A 73 -20.42 5.75 5.36
CA VAL A 73 -21.47 5.87 4.35
C VAL A 73 -22.13 7.24 4.45
N ARG A 74 -22.40 7.87 3.30
CA ARG A 74 -23.28 9.04 3.21
C ARG A 74 -24.48 8.70 2.35
N VAL A 75 -25.64 9.21 2.73
CA VAL A 75 -26.91 8.88 2.08
C VAL A 75 -27.56 10.16 1.57
N ALA A 76 -28.08 10.11 0.35
CA ALA A 76 -28.95 11.13 -0.22
C ALA A 76 -30.27 10.47 -0.65
N LEU A 77 -31.35 11.25 -0.65
CA LEU A 77 -32.67 10.80 -1.10
C LEU A 77 -33.22 11.81 -2.10
N MET A 78 -33.53 11.33 -3.31
CA MET A 78 -34.21 12.09 -4.35
C MET A 78 -35.56 11.45 -4.64
N GLN A 79 -36.62 12.24 -4.54
CA GLN A 79 -37.98 11.82 -4.88
C GLN A 79 -38.29 12.11 -6.36
N VAL A 80 -38.90 11.13 -7.03
CA VAL A 80 -39.47 11.27 -8.38
C VAL A 80 -40.94 11.67 -8.27
N GLY A 81 -41.35 12.61 -9.10
CA GLY A 81 -42.72 13.11 -9.25
C GLY A 81 -42.74 14.11 -10.41
N THR A 82 -43.78 14.94 -10.52
CA THR A 82 -43.90 15.89 -11.66
C THR A 82 -42.70 16.84 -11.72
N ARG A 83 -42.26 17.29 -10.53
CA ARG A 83 -41.04 18.05 -10.32
C ARG A 83 -40.18 17.29 -9.31
N PRO A 84 -39.17 16.52 -9.76
CA PRO A 84 -38.30 15.78 -8.87
C PRO A 84 -37.63 16.69 -7.84
N ARG A 85 -37.42 16.17 -6.63
CA ARG A 85 -36.89 16.93 -5.50
C ARG A 85 -35.81 16.14 -4.78
N LEU A 86 -34.66 16.78 -4.54
CA LEU A 86 -33.71 16.28 -3.56
C LEU A 86 -34.28 16.53 -2.16
N GLU A 87 -34.70 15.47 -1.48
CA GLU A 87 -35.24 15.56 -0.12
C GLU A 87 -34.12 15.95 0.85
N PHE A 88 -32.97 15.28 0.72
CA PHE A 88 -31.74 15.64 1.41
C PHE A 88 -30.52 15.13 0.65
N GLY A 89 -29.41 15.86 0.74
CA GLY A 89 -28.11 15.51 0.14
C GLY A 89 -27.18 14.76 1.09
N PHE A 90 -26.00 14.37 0.60
CA PHE A 90 -25.04 13.50 1.30
C PHE A 90 -24.51 14.04 2.65
N GLU A 91 -24.51 15.36 2.85
CA GLU A 91 -24.03 15.98 4.11
C GLU A 91 -25.13 16.23 5.14
N ALA A 92 -26.40 15.98 4.79
CA ALA A 92 -27.53 16.39 5.64
C ALA A 92 -27.63 15.57 6.95
N HIS A 93 -27.22 14.29 6.91
CA HIS A 93 -27.41 13.36 8.02
C HIS A 93 -26.15 12.51 8.26
N SER A 94 -25.52 12.71 9.41
CA SER A 94 -24.33 11.97 9.85
C SER A 94 -24.61 11.01 11.03
N THR A 95 -25.86 10.91 11.48
CA THR A 95 -26.26 10.01 12.57
C THR A 95 -27.53 9.24 12.23
N GLN A 96 -27.66 8.06 12.82
CA GLN A 96 -28.83 7.21 12.61
C GLN A 96 -30.12 7.92 13.04
N HIS A 97 -30.10 8.60 14.18
CA HIS A 97 -31.26 9.34 14.68
C HIS A 97 -31.76 10.39 13.68
N THR A 98 -30.85 11.21 13.12
CA THR A 98 -31.23 12.26 12.16
C THR A 98 -31.70 11.68 10.83
N LEU A 99 -31.05 10.62 10.33
CA LEU A 99 -31.44 9.98 9.07
C LEU A 99 -32.83 9.33 9.19
N GLN A 100 -33.05 8.59 10.27
CA GLN A 100 -34.32 7.89 10.52
C GLN A 100 -35.48 8.87 10.67
N GLY A 101 -35.27 9.99 11.38
CA GLY A 101 -36.26 11.06 11.47
C GLY A 101 -36.60 11.68 10.10
N ALA A 102 -35.60 11.90 9.25
CA ALA A 102 -35.80 12.46 7.92
C ALA A 102 -36.53 11.49 6.97
N LEU A 103 -36.15 10.21 6.98
CA LEU A 103 -36.83 9.16 6.19
C LEU A 103 -38.30 9.06 6.59
N LEU A 104 -38.59 8.85 7.87
CA LEU A 104 -39.97 8.68 8.36
C LEU A 104 -40.83 9.95 8.25
N GLY A 105 -40.20 11.12 8.11
CA GLY A 105 -40.86 12.40 7.85
C GLY A 105 -41.09 12.73 6.37
N THR A 106 -40.60 11.89 5.45
CA THR A 106 -40.73 12.12 4.00
C THR A 106 -42.19 11.96 3.56
N THR A 107 -42.69 12.94 2.81
CA THR A 107 -44.05 12.92 2.24
C THR A 107 -44.00 12.75 0.72
N PRO A 108 -44.92 11.98 0.11
CA PRO A 108 -44.91 11.73 -1.33
C PRO A 108 -45.21 13.01 -2.13
N LEU A 109 -44.56 13.16 -3.28
CA LEU A 109 -44.74 14.31 -4.18
C LEU A 109 -46.08 14.27 -4.95
N GLN A 110 -46.52 13.07 -5.33
CA GLN A 110 -47.66 12.81 -6.22
C GLN A 110 -47.45 13.39 -7.64
N GLY A 111 -48.47 13.25 -8.50
CA GLY A 111 -48.47 13.76 -9.88
C GLY A 111 -47.73 12.87 -10.88
N ASP A 112 -47.37 13.42 -12.05
CA ASP A 112 -46.71 12.67 -13.12
C ASP A 112 -45.36 12.05 -12.71
N THR A 113 -44.94 10.98 -13.41
CA THR A 113 -43.67 10.30 -13.18
C THR A 113 -42.58 10.85 -14.09
N ASN A 114 -41.64 11.64 -13.56
CA ASN A 114 -40.56 12.26 -14.35
C ASN A 114 -39.16 11.76 -13.94
N THR A 115 -38.91 10.46 -14.12
CA THR A 115 -37.65 9.80 -13.75
C THR A 115 -36.47 10.32 -14.55
N GLU A 116 -36.64 10.61 -15.85
CA GLU A 116 -35.58 11.15 -16.70
C GLU A 116 -35.01 12.47 -16.16
N LEU A 117 -35.89 13.39 -15.75
CA LEU A 117 -35.45 14.65 -15.15
C LEU A 117 -34.76 14.41 -13.80
N ALA A 118 -35.28 13.48 -12.99
CA ALA A 118 -34.65 13.14 -11.71
C ALA A 118 -33.23 12.60 -11.91
N LEU A 119 -33.03 11.70 -12.88
CA LEU A 119 -31.71 11.16 -13.21
C LEU A 119 -30.74 12.24 -13.71
N ARG A 120 -31.22 13.19 -14.51
CA ARG A 120 -30.40 14.33 -14.93
C ARG A 120 -29.95 15.18 -13.74
N LEU A 121 -30.87 15.51 -12.82
CA LEU A 121 -30.54 16.24 -11.58
C LEU A 121 -29.56 15.44 -10.71
N ALA A 122 -29.75 14.12 -10.61
CA ALA A 122 -28.85 13.24 -9.88
C ALA A 122 -27.44 13.28 -10.48
N GLN A 123 -27.30 13.19 -11.81
CA GLN A 123 -26.01 13.23 -12.51
C GLN A 123 -25.33 14.59 -12.38
N GLU A 124 -26.07 15.68 -12.61
CA GLU A 124 -25.49 17.03 -12.72
C GLU A 124 -25.21 17.70 -11.37
N GLN A 125 -25.85 17.24 -10.28
CA GLN A 125 -25.80 17.95 -8.99
C GLN A 125 -25.42 17.06 -7.81
N VAL A 126 -25.92 15.81 -7.77
CA VAL A 126 -25.82 14.97 -6.57
C VAL A 126 -24.65 14.00 -6.66
N LEU A 127 -24.50 13.30 -7.78
CA LEU A 127 -23.48 12.27 -7.96
C LEU A 127 -22.15 12.81 -8.49
N VAL A 128 -22.01 14.13 -8.65
CA VAL A 128 -20.79 14.78 -9.15
C VAL A 128 -19.61 14.58 -8.17
N PRO A 129 -18.53 13.87 -8.57
CA PRO A 129 -17.38 13.63 -7.70
C PRO A 129 -16.62 14.91 -7.36
N GLY A 130 -16.44 15.19 -6.07
CA GLY A 130 -15.73 16.37 -5.58
C GLY A 130 -16.48 17.69 -5.81
N GLY A 131 -17.74 17.63 -6.27
CA GLY A 131 -18.61 18.79 -6.41
C GLY A 131 -19.12 19.31 -5.07
N ALA A 132 -19.45 20.60 -4.99
CA ALA A 132 -20.06 21.18 -3.80
C ALA A 132 -21.43 20.54 -3.53
N GLY A 133 -21.59 19.85 -2.40
CA GLY A 133 -22.81 19.09 -2.07
C GLY A 133 -22.98 17.79 -2.86
N GLY A 134 -22.02 17.46 -3.74
CA GLY A 134 -22.01 16.24 -4.53
C GLY A 134 -21.31 15.08 -3.82
N ALA A 135 -21.17 13.96 -4.54
CA ALA A 135 -20.46 12.79 -4.05
C ALA A 135 -18.96 13.06 -3.83
N ARG A 136 -18.34 12.33 -2.92
CA ARG A 136 -16.92 12.39 -2.61
C ARG A 136 -16.08 11.85 -3.77
N ALA A 137 -14.99 12.54 -4.05
CA ALA A 137 -14.03 12.10 -5.06
C ALA A 137 -13.35 10.79 -4.66
N GLY A 138 -13.15 9.89 -5.63
CA GLY A 138 -12.40 8.64 -5.44
C GLY A 138 -13.15 7.51 -4.72
N LEU A 139 -14.30 7.79 -4.09
CA LEU A 139 -15.11 6.79 -3.39
C LEU A 139 -16.16 6.12 -4.29
N PRO A 140 -16.61 4.90 -3.94
CA PRO A 140 -17.73 4.27 -4.63
C PRO A 140 -19.02 5.09 -4.51
N ARG A 141 -19.77 5.15 -5.60
CA ARG A 141 -21.09 5.80 -5.69
C ARG A 141 -22.11 4.77 -6.12
N VAL A 142 -23.24 4.71 -5.42
CA VAL A 142 -24.32 3.77 -5.69
C VAL A 142 -25.64 4.54 -5.84
N LEU A 143 -26.41 4.21 -6.88
CA LEU A 143 -27.80 4.63 -7.03
C LEU A 143 -28.70 3.43 -6.80
N VAL A 144 -29.65 3.55 -5.87
CA VAL A 144 -30.68 2.53 -5.61
C VAL A 144 -32.03 3.12 -6.01
N TRP A 145 -32.64 2.56 -7.06
CA TRP A 145 -33.92 3.01 -7.57
C TRP A 145 -35.07 2.17 -7.02
N LEU A 146 -36.01 2.79 -6.31
CA LEU A 146 -37.23 2.18 -5.80
C LEU A 146 -38.42 2.70 -6.59
N THR A 147 -39.21 1.83 -7.20
CA THR A 147 -40.33 2.23 -8.07
C THR A 147 -41.43 1.16 -8.10
N ASP A 148 -42.66 1.55 -8.45
CA ASP A 148 -43.73 0.62 -8.85
C ASP A 148 -43.53 0.11 -10.29
N GLY A 149 -42.63 0.76 -11.04
CA GLY A 149 -42.22 0.46 -12.41
C GLY A 149 -43.17 0.99 -13.48
N VAL A 150 -44.12 1.85 -13.13
CA VAL A 150 -45.11 2.41 -14.07
C VAL A 150 -44.50 3.61 -14.83
N GLN A 151 -44.50 3.52 -16.16
CA GLN A 151 -44.09 4.61 -17.07
C GLN A 151 -42.75 5.29 -16.69
N PRO A 152 -41.64 4.54 -16.58
CA PRO A 152 -40.37 5.11 -16.13
C PRO A 152 -39.78 6.17 -17.07
N GLY A 153 -40.24 6.26 -18.32
CA GLY A 153 -39.63 7.12 -19.36
C GLY A 153 -38.36 6.52 -19.97
N ALA A 154 -37.64 7.32 -20.75
CA ALA A 154 -36.40 6.95 -21.43
C ALA A 154 -35.18 6.96 -20.48
N VAL A 155 -35.18 6.06 -19.51
CA VAL A 155 -34.14 5.97 -18.46
C VAL A 155 -32.86 5.28 -18.92
N GLU A 156 -32.87 4.50 -20.01
CA GLU A 156 -31.72 3.70 -20.44
C GLU A 156 -30.48 4.56 -20.71
N GLY A 157 -30.63 5.70 -21.38
CA GLY A 157 -29.54 6.63 -21.70
C GLY A 157 -28.90 7.27 -20.46
N PRO A 158 -29.68 7.98 -19.61
CA PRO A 158 -29.15 8.58 -18.38
C PRO A 158 -28.51 7.56 -17.43
N MET A 159 -29.10 6.37 -17.29
CA MET A 159 -28.52 5.31 -16.44
C MET A 159 -27.21 4.79 -17.03
N ALA A 160 -27.11 4.60 -18.35
CA ALA A 160 -25.86 4.22 -18.99
C ALA A 160 -24.75 5.24 -18.75
N ALA A 161 -25.05 6.54 -18.87
CA ALA A 161 -24.09 7.62 -18.60
C ALA A 161 -23.59 7.60 -17.15
N LEU A 162 -24.49 7.40 -16.17
CA LEU A 162 -24.11 7.25 -14.77
C LEU A 162 -23.17 6.06 -14.54
N ARG A 163 -23.44 4.91 -15.19
CA ARG A 163 -22.55 3.75 -15.09
C ARG A 163 -21.19 3.99 -15.73
N GLU A 164 -21.13 4.68 -16.87
CA GLU A 164 -19.87 5.05 -17.52
C GLU A 164 -19.02 5.96 -16.63
N GLU A 165 -19.65 6.82 -15.82
CA GLU A 165 -18.96 7.60 -14.80
C GLU A 165 -18.53 6.76 -13.59
N GLY A 166 -18.95 5.49 -13.47
CA GLY A 166 -18.59 4.60 -12.37
C GLY A 166 -19.57 4.62 -11.20
N VAL A 167 -20.84 4.99 -11.43
CA VAL A 167 -21.93 4.81 -10.47
C VAL A 167 -22.51 3.39 -10.63
N ALA A 168 -22.58 2.64 -9.55
CA ALA A 168 -23.26 1.35 -9.55
C ALA A 168 -24.76 1.54 -9.36
N ILE A 169 -25.58 0.80 -10.11
CA ILE A 169 -27.04 0.97 -10.15
C ILE A 169 -27.72 -0.32 -9.69
N LEU A 170 -28.61 -0.20 -8.70
CA LEU A 170 -29.50 -1.24 -8.22
C LEU A 170 -30.94 -0.78 -8.37
N ALA A 171 -31.87 -1.71 -8.56
CA ALA A 171 -33.29 -1.42 -8.67
C ALA A 171 -34.14 -2.38 -7.85
N VAL A 172 -35.17 -1.83 -7.20
CA VAL A 172 -36.22 -2.56 -6.49
C VAL A 172 -37.56 -2.12 -7.07
N SER A 173 -38.32 -3.07 -7.58
CA SER A 173 -39.64 -2.85 -8.16
C SER A 173 -40.73 -3.52 -7.32
N THR A 174 -41.76 -2.76 -6.91
CA THR A 174 -42.87 -3.27 -6.07
C THR A 174 -44.10 -3.74 -6.85
N GLY A 175 -44.11 -3.56 -8.18
CA GLY A 175 -45.26 -3.88 -9.04
C GLY A 175 -44.89 -4.59 -10.35
N HIS A 176 -45.75 -4.45 -11.36
CA HIS A 176 -45.58 -4.92 -12.74
C HIS A 176 -44.51 -4.12 -13.50
N GLY A 177 -43.39 -3.81 -12.86
CA GLY A 177 -42.32 -3.05 -13.46
C GLY A 177 -41.79 -3.72 -14.71
N ASN A 178 -41.37 -2.91 -15.68
CA ASN A 178 -40.88 -3.41 -16.94
C ASN A 178 -39.49 -4.06 -16.73
N TYR A 179 -39.49 -5.37 -16.49
CA TYR A 179 -38.29 -6.19 -16.31
C TYR A 179 -37.24 -5.91 -17.39
N GLN A 180 -37.66 -5.76 -18.65
CA GLN A 180 -36.75 -5.52 -19.76
C GLN A 180 -36.04 -4.17 -19.68
N VAL A 181 -36.69 -3.15 -19.12
CA VAL A 181 -36.07 -1.83 -18.90
C VAL A 181 -35.15 -1.90 -17.68
N LEU A 182 -35.64 -2.43 -16.56
CA LEU A 182 -34.86 -2.47 -15.31
C LEU A 182 -33.60 -3.34 -15.43
N GLN A 183 -33.69 -4.47 -16.13
CA GLN A 183 -32.54 -5.35 -16.38
C GLN A 183 -31.42 -4.66 -17.17
N LYS A 184 -31.73 -3.76 -18.09
CA LYS A 184 -30.72 -3.07 -18.90
C LYS A 184 -30.00 -1.94 -18.16
N VAL A 185 -30.64 -1.38 -17.12
CA VAL A 185 -30.11 -0.21 -16.41
C VAL A 185 -29.28 -0.57 -15.19
N VAL A 186 -29.59 -1.68 -14.51
CA VAL A 186 -28.82 -2.11 -13.34
C VAL A 186 -27.38 -2.48 -13.72
N THR A 187 -26.47 -2.33 -12.77
CA THR A 187 -25.11 -2.85 -12.90
C THR A 187 -25.16 -4.38 -12.79
N PRO A 188 -24.47 -5.17 -13.62
CA PRO A 188 -24.40 -6.62 -13.43
C PRO A 188 -23.73 -7.03 -12.10
N PRO A 189 -24.05 -8.20 -11.53
CA PRO A 189 -25.04 -9.17 -12.03
C PRO A 189 -26.46 -8.85 -11.58
N ASP A 190 -27.42 -9.05 -12.49
CA ASP A 190 -28.84 -8.75 -12.28
C ASP A 190 -29.40 -9.47 -11.05
N SER A 191 -28.94 -10.71 -10.80
CA SER A 191 -29.41 -11.56 -9.70
C SER A 191 -29.20 -10.97 -8.30
N SER A 192 -28.25 -10.02 -8.13
CA SER A 192 -28.05 -9.32 -6.86
C SER A 192 -28.49 -7.86 -6.89
N HIS A 193 -28.60 -7.25 -8.07
CA HIS A 193 -28.82 -5.81 -8.23
C HIS A 193 -30.22 -5.45 -8.70
N LEU A 194 -31.04 -6.43 -9.09
CA LEU A 194 -32.42 -6.24 -9.52
C LEU A 194 -33.37 -7.12 -8.70
N HIS A 195 -34.31 -6.49 -8.00
CA HIS A 195 -35.28 -7.17 -7.15
C HIS A 195 -36.70 -6.81 -7.55
N PHE A 196 -37.56 -7.83 -7.69
CA PHE A 196 -39.00 -7.69 -7.82
C PHE A 196 -39.63 -8.33 -6.61
N VAL A 197 -40.41 -7.55 -5.85
CA VAL A 197 -40.97 -8.00 -4.59
C VAL A 197 -42.31 -7.34 -4.39
N ASP A 198 -43.28 -8.05 -3.83
CA ASP A 198 -44.52 -7.43 -3.40
C ASP A 198 -44.23 -6.38 -2.32
N ILE A 199 -44.99 -5.29 -2.30
CA ILE A 199 -44.83 -4.22 -1.32
C ILE A 199 -44.88 -4.73 0.12
N ASP A 200 -45.72 -5.73 0.41
CA ASP A 200 -45.90 -6.30 1.75
C ASP A 200 -44.70 -7.17 2.17
N TYR A 201 -43.87 -7.59 1.22
CA TYR A 201 -42.78 -8.54 1.42
C TYR A 201 -41.39 -7.96 1.14
N MET A 202 -41.26 -6.63 0.99
CA MET A 202 -39.96 -5.97 0.78
C MET A 202 -38.91 -6.35 1.84
N SER A 203 -39.34 -6.68 3.07
CA SER A 203 -38.44 -7.09 4.15
C SER A 203 -37.57 -8.30 3.79
N ILE A 204 -38.04 -9.19 2.90
CA ILE A 204 -37.32 -10.40 2.45
C ILE A 204 -35.99 -10.05 1.77
N ILE A 205 -35.97 -8.99 0.95
CA ILE A 205 -34.78 -8.61 0.17
C ILE A 205 -33.82 -7.70 0.94
N THR A 206 -34.20 -7.23 2.14
CA THR A 206 -33.41 -6.23 2.90
C THR A 206 -31.97 -6.66 3.09
N LYS A 207 -31.74 -7.91 3.50
CA LYS A 207 -30.39 -8.44 3.73
C LYS A 207 -29.59 -8.53 2.42
N ASP A 208 -30.20 -9.04 1.37
CA ASP A 208 -29.53 -9.26 0.09
C ASP A 208 -29.18 -7.94 -0.59
N LEU A 209 -30.11 -6.97 -0.58
CA LEU A 209 -29.86 -5.62 -1.10
C LEU A 209 -28.79 -4.90 -0.28
N ARG A 210 -28.82 -5.03 1.05
CA ARG A 210 -27.78 -4.47 1.93
C ARG A 210 -26.41 -5.03 1.59
N ASN A 211 -26.32 -6.35 1.43
CA ASN A 211 -25.09 -7.03 1.06
C ASN A 211 -24.59 -6.57 -0.33
N ALA A 212 -25.48 -6.40 -1.30
CA ALA A 212 -25.12 -5.86 -2.60
C ALA A 212 -24.54 -4.44 -2.51
N ILE A 213 -25.17 -3.56 -1.74
CA ILE A 213 -24.65 -2.20 -1.48
C ILE A 213 -23.28 -2.28 -0.81
N ILE A 214 -23.13 -3.10 0.23
CA ILE A 214 -21.86 -3.32 0.95
C ILE A 214 -20.77 -3.75 -0.03
N GLU A 215 -21.03 -4.74 -0.87
CA GLU A 215 -20.05 -5.24 -1.84
C GLU A 215 -19.61 -4.15 -2.82
N LEU A 216 -20.53 -3.32 -3.29
CA LEU A 216 -20.23 -2.20 -4.20
C LEU A 216 -19.43 -1.09 -3.53
N ILE A 217 -19.73 -0.75 -2.27
CA ILE A 217 -19.01 0.29 -1.53
C ILE A 217 -17.72 -0.20 -0.86
N ARG A 218 -17.49 -1.52 -0.82
CA ARG A 218 -16.22 -2.12 -0.40
C ARG A 218 -15.17 -2.14 -1.52
N ALA A 219 -15.58 -2.07 -2.79
CA ALA A 219 -14.77 -2.41 -3.96
C ALA A 219 -13.49 -1.57 -4.20
N LYS A 220 -13.15 -0.61 -3.33
CA LYS A 220 -11.91 0.18 -3.39
C LYS A 220 -11.06 0.16 -2.11
N ARG A 221 -11.34 -0.75 -1.17
CA ARG A 221 -10.69 -0.76 0.15
C ARG A 221 -9.40 -1.56 0.23
N LEU A 222 -9.12 -2.49 -0.68
CA LEU A 222 -7.82 -3.19 -0.69
C LEU A 222 -6.80 -2.35 -1.47
N GLN A 223 -5.90 -1.70 -0.74
CA GLN A 223 -4.83 -0.87 -1.31
C GLN A 223 -3.49 -1.57 -1.13
N VAL A 224 -2.60 -1.37 -2.10
CA VAL A 224 -1.20 -1.77 -2.00
C VAL A 224 -0.36 -0.52 -1.79
N ARG A 225 0.47 -0.53 -0.75
CA ARG A 225 1.39 0.55 -0.37
C ARG A 225 2.79 -0.01 -0.14
N ASP A 226 3.75 0.90 -0.06
CA ASP A 226 5.14 0.59 0.31
C ASP A 226 5.75 -0.56 -0.51
N VAL A 227 5.45 -0.60 -1.81
CA VAL A 227 5.98 -1.63 -2.71
C VAL A 227 7.50 -1.47 -2.85
N THR A 228 8.22 -2.54 -2.57
CA THR A 228 9.67 -2.66 -2.75
C THR A 228 9.99 -3.72 -3.80
N SER A 229 11.27 -4.08 -3.96
CA SER A 229 11.67 -5.18 -4.82
C SER A 229 11.35 -6.56 -4.27
N SER A 230 11.06 -6.66 -2.97
CA SER A 230 10.86 -7.95 -2.28
C SER A 230 9.69 -7.96 -1.30
N SER A 231 8.97 -6.85 -1.15
CA SER A 231 7.83 -6.73 -0.24
C SER A 231 6.79 -5.74 -0.76
N ALA A 232 5.57 -5.84 -0.22
CA ALA A 232 4.50 -4.87 -0.40
C ALA A 232 3.58 -4.91 0.82
N VAL A 233 2.95 -3.79 1.17
CA VAL A 233 1.99 -3.71 2.27
C VAL A 233 0.58 -3.64 1.70
N LEU A 234 -0.25 -4.63 2.03
CA LEU A 234 -1.69 -4.56 1.82
C LEU A 234 -2.32 -3.78 2.97
N GLN A 235 -3.20 -2.86 2.66
CA GLN A 235 -4.00 -2.12 3.62
C GLN A 235 -5.47 -2.22 3.25
N TRP A 236 -6.33 -2.47 4.24
CA TRP A 236 -7.78 -2.50 4.08
C TRP A 236 -8.48 -1.98 5.33
N ARG A 237 -9.75 -1.64 5.19
CA ARG A 237 -10.59 -1.37 6.35
C ARG A 237 -11.34 -2.65 6.74
N PRO A 238 -11.42 -2.99 8.04
CA PRO A 238 -11.95 -4.25 8.48
C PRO A 238 -13.47 -4.27 8.26
N VAL A 239 -13.97 -5.41 7.81
CA VAL A 239 -15.41 -5.72 7.69
C VAL A 239 -15.86 -6.73 8.73
N LEU A 240 -14.91 -7.45 9.31
CA LEU A 240 -15.08 -8.29 10.48
C LEU A 240 -14.76 -7.46 11.73
N SER A 241 -15.37 -7.82 12.85
CA SER A 241 -15.02 -7.35 14.18
C SER A 241 -14.19 -8.39 14.93
N GLU A 242 -13.54 -8.00 16.01
CA GLU A 242 -12.80 -8.92 16.88
C GLU A 242 -13.70 -10.10 17.32
N GLY A 243 -13.22 -11.33 17.12
CA GLY A 243 -13.97 -12.55 17.47
C GLY A 243 -15.07 -12.98 16.50
N THR A 244 -15.35 -12.21 15.44
CA THR A 244 -16.40 -12.54 14.43
C THR A 244 -15.87 -13.27 13.19
N GLY A 245 -14.55 -13.45 13.10
CA GLY A 245 -13.88 -14.09 11.97
C GLY A 245 -12.40 -13.74 11.87
N PHE A 246 -11.80 -14.08 10.72
CA PHE A 246 -10.42 -13.76 10.37
C PHE A 246 -10.29 -13.50 8.86
N TYR A 247 -9.20 -12.86 8.44
CA TYR A 247 -8.88 -12.73 7.03
C TYR A 247 -7.82 -13.74 6.61
N THR A 248 -8.05 -14.37 5.47
CA THR A 248 -7.05 -15.13 4.73
C THR A 248 -6.54 -14.26 3.58
N VAL A 249 -5.25 -13.89 3.59
CA VAL A 249 -4.59 -13.21 2.47
C VAL A 249 -3.88 -14.26 1.63
N GLN A 250 -4.18 -14.34 0.34
CA GLN A 250 -3.52 -15.22 -0.63
C GLN A 250 -2.82 -14.37 -1.68
N PHE A 251 -1.57 -14.67 -2.03
CA PHE A 251 -0.86 -13.91 -3.06
C PHE A 251 0.11 -14.76 -3.86
N GLY A 252 0.27 -14.44 -5.14
CA GLY A 252 1.17 -15.15 -6.06
C GLY A 252 1.41 -14.38 -7.36
N PRO A 253 2.39 -14.80 -8.18
CA PRO A 253 2.65 -14.15 -9.48
C PRO A 253 1.40 -14.15 -10.36
N PHE A 254 1.11 -13.01 -10.98
CA PHE A 254 -0.02 -12.84 -11.89
C PHE A 254 0.29 -13.51 -13.24
N GLY A 255 -0.67 -14.24 -13.81
CA GLY A 255 -0.50 -14.93 -15.10
C GLY A 255 -0.03 -16.40 -15.00
N THR A 256 0.18 -16.94 -13.80
CA THR A 256 0.25 -18.40 -13.59
C THR A 256 -1.15 -18.97 -13.37
N GLU A 257 -2.01 -18.87 -14.39
CA GLU A 257 -3.24 -19.68 -14.44
C GLU A 257 -3.00 -20.87 -15.38
N GLY A 258 -2.99 -22.06 -14.79
CA GLY A 258 -3.16 -23.30 -15.54
C GLY A 258 -4.56 -23.32 -16.15
N GLY A 259 -4.62 -23.26 -17.47
CA GLY A 259 -5.83 -23.62 -18.21
C GLY A 259 -6.23 -25.06 -17.87
N GLY A 260 -7.49 -25.24 -17.49
CA GLY A 260 -8.05 -26.54 -17.15
C GLY A 260 -9.56 -26.51 -17.26
N GLU A 261 -10.06 -26.45 -18.49
CA GLU A 261 -11.41 -26.91 -18.82
C GLU A 261 -11.54 -28.41 -18.50
N GLY A 262 -12.63 -28.77 -17.83
CA GLY A 262 -13.35 -30.04 -17.95
C GLY A 262 -12.56 -31.35 -17.81
N GLY A 263 -12.59 -31.96 -16.62
CA GLY A 263 -12.15 -33.35 -16.45
C GLY A 263 -12.53 -33.95 -15.10
N GLN A 264 -13.42 -34.92 -15.14
CA GLN A 264 -14.03 -35.63 -14.01
C GLN A 264 -13.11 -36.73 -13.45
N GLY A 265 -12.99 -36.81 -12.12
CA GLY A 265 -12.71 -38.06 -11.41
C GLY A 265 -11.27 -38.34 -10.96
N THR A 266 -11.14 -38.53 -9.64
CA THR A 266 -10.13 -39.28 -8.87
C THR A 266 -8.69 -38.74 -8.78
N SER A 267 -8.41 -38.20 -7.58
CA SER A 267 -7.16 -38.16 -6.81
C SER A 267 -5.85 -38.46 -7.54
N THR A 268 -5.02 -37.42 -7.72
CA THR A 268 -3.58 -37.43 -7.44
C THR A 268 -3.01 -36.00 -7.55
N SER A 269 -2.25 -35.60 -6.53
CA SER A 269 -1.27 -34.50 -6.50
C SER A 269 -1.59 -33.24 -7.31
N THR A 270 -2.29 -32.30 -6.68
CA THR A 270 -2.42 -30.93 -7.20
C THR A 270 -1.06 -30.23 -7.09
N SER A 271 -0.32 -30.15 -8.20
CA SER A 271 0.71 -29.12 -8.40
C SER A 271 0.00 -27.77 -8.49
N GLY A 272 -0.39 -27.25 -7.32
CA GLY A 272 -1.04 -25.95 -7.19
C GLY A 272 -0.05 -24.83 -7.47
N GLY A 273 -0.48 -23.83 -8.23
CA GLY A 273 0.25 -22.57 -8.37
C GLY A 273 0.73 -22.08 -7.00
N GLN A 274 1.97 -21.61 -6.93
CA GLN A 274 2.67 -21.30 -5.69
C GLN A 274 2.12 -20.00 -5.06
N PHE A 275 0.90 -20.06 -4.54
CA PHE A 275 0.29 -18.98 -3.79
C PHE A 275 0.72 -19.07 -2.32
N SER A 276 1.25 -17.97 -1.80
CA SER A 276 1.55 -17.81 -0.38
C SER A 276 0.27 -17.41 0.37
N ARG A 277 0.11 -17.87 1.61
CA ARG A 277 -1.06 -17.60 2.45
C ARG A 277 -0.67 -16.99 3.79
N LEU A 278 -1.39 -15.96 4.22
CA LEU A 278 -1.29 -15.35 5.55
C LEU A 278 -2.67 -15.34 6.20
N ILE A 279 -2.73 -15.46 7.52
CA ILE A 279 -3.96 -15.31 8.31
C ILE A 279 -3.82 -14.06 9.18
N ARG A 280 -4.88 -13.26 9.25
CA ARG A 280 -4.97 -12.06 10.08
C ARG A 280 -6.25 -12.05 10.90
N PRO A 281 -6.22 -11.53 12.13
CA PRO A 281 -7.43 -11.32 12.94
C PRO A 281 -8.51 -10.50 12.22
N GLY A 282 -9.78 -10.67 12.60
CA GLY A 282 -10.91 -9.97 11.95
C GLY A 282 -10.90 -8.45 12.08
N ASP A 283 -10.24 -7.91 13.10
CA ASP A 283 -10.02 -6.48 13.31
C ASP A 283 -8.75 -5.93 12.59
N SER A 284 -7.96 -6.81 11.97
CA SER A 284 -6.76 -6.42 11.24
C SER A 284 -7.08 -5.53 10.04
N THR A 285 -6.22 -4.53 9.81
CA THR A 285 -6.36 -3.53 8.74
C THR A 285 -5.21 -3.55 7.73
N TRP A 286 -4.23 -4.44 7.92
CA TRP A 286 -3.07 -4.54 7.05
C TRP A 286 -2.41 -5.92 7.07
N ALA A 287 -1.59 -6.18 6.06
CA ALA A 287 -0.63 -7.29 6.04
C ALA A 287 0.56 -6.94 5.16
N GLU A 288 1.77 -7.20 5.65
CA GLU A 288 2.98 -7.16 4.83
C GLU A 288 3.17 -8.49 4.09
N LEU A 289 3.39 -8.39 2.79
CA LEU A 289 3.79 -9.45 1.90
C LEU A 289 5.31 -9.40 1.76
N THR A 290 6.01 -10.48 2.02
CA THR A 290 7.48 -10.56 1.97
C THR A 290 7.94 -11.68 1.06
N ASN A 291 9.25 -11.76 0.79
CA ASN A 291 9.86 -12.75 -0.10
C ASN A 291 9.29 -12.73 -1.53
N LEU A 292 8.91 -11.55 -2.01
CA LEU A 292 8.45 -11.37 -3.37
C LEU A 292 9.64 -11.35 -4.33
N ARG A 293 9.42 -11.80 -5.57
CA ARG A 293 10.39 -11.69 -6.66
C ARG A 293 10.37 -10.25 -7.18
N GLN A 294 11.53 -9.69 -7.51
CA GLN A 294 11.63 -8.38 -8.13
C GLN A 294 11.03 -8.35 -9.53
N ASP A 295 10.62 -7.16 -9.97
CA ASP A 295 10.09 -6.90 -11.31
C ASP A 295 9.02 -7.94 -11.75
N THR A 296 8.17 -8.32 -10.81
CA THR A 296 7.18 -9.39 -11.00
C THR A 296 5.80 -8.86 -10.64
N MET A 297 4.83 -9.06 -11.53
CA MET A 297 3.43 -8.74 -11.24
C MET A 297 2.85 -9.81 -10.32
N TYR A 298 2.15 -9.39 -9.27
CA TYR A 298 1.48 -10.22 -8.29
C TYR A 298 -0.02 -9.92 -8.28
N MET A 299 -0.81 -10.94 -7.98
CA MET A 299 -2.19 -10.80 -7.53
C MET A 299 -2.27 -11.18 -6.05
N ALA A 300 -2.90 -10.32 -5.26
CA ALA A 300 -3.23 -10.57 -3.87
C ALA A 300 -4.75 -10.55 -3.68
N THR A 301 -5.26 -11.56 -3.00
CA THR A 301 -6.68 -11.76 -2.68
C THR A 301 -6.85 -11.77 -1.15
N LEU A 302 -7.65 -10.85 -0.64
CA LEU A 302 -8.10 -10.79 0.74
C LEU A 302 -9.46 -11.50 0.87
N VAL A 303 -9.47 -12.65 1.54
CA VAL A 303 -10.68 -13.44 1.79
C VAL A 303 -11.12 -13.24 3.24
N PRO A 304 -12.22 -12.52 3.51
CA PRO A 304 -12.85 -12.50 4.83
C PRO A 304 -13.53 -13.85 5.11
N GLU A 305 -13.19 -14.48 6.23
CA GLU A 305 -13.83 -15.71 6.71
C GLU A 305 -14.63 -15.39 7.98
N SER A 306 -15.96 -15.51 7.89
CA SER A 306 -16.89 -15.35 9.01
C SER A 306 -17.84 -16.54 9.10
N ASN A 307 -18.28 -16.85 10.31
CA ASN A 307 -19.34 -17.81 10.60
C ASN A 307 -20.74 -17.19 10.56
N LEU A 308 -20.86 -15.85 10.48
CA LEU A 308 -22.13 -15.13 10.51
C LEU A 308 -22.63 -14.75 9.11
N GLU A 309 -21.71 -14.42 8.22
CA GLU A 309 -22.02 -13.91 6.89
C GLU A 309 -20.99 -14.37 5.84
N VAL A 310 -21.47 -14.54 4.61
CA VAL A 310 -20.61 -14.83 3.46
C VAL A 310 -20.22 -13.51 2.82
N LEU A 311 -18.96 -13.15 2.96
CA LEU A 311 -18.39 -11.91 2.41
C LEU A 311 -17.53 -12.25 1.19
N LYS A 312 -17.61 -11.44 0.13
CA LYS A 312 -16.79 -11.73 -1.06
C LYS A 312 -15.32 -11.36 -0.84
N PRO A 313 -14.39 -12.08 -1.49
CA PRO A 313 -12.99 -11.72 -1.53
C PRO A 313 -12.74 -10.40 -2.29
N LEU A 314 -11.71 -9.67 -1.88
CA LEU A 314 -11.20 -8.51 -2.62
C LEU A 314 -9.85 -8.88 -3.25
N SER A 315 -9.66 -8.59 -4.53
CA SER A 315 -8.40 -8.85 -5.24
C SER A 315 -7.76 -7.56 -5.74
N VAL A 316 -6.44 -7.50 -5.71
CA VAL A 316 -5.63 -6.40 -6.25
C VAL A 316 -4.39 -6.93 -6.95
N THR A 317 -4.00 -6.29 -8.04
CA THR A 317 -2.75 -6.56 -8.75
C THR A 317 -1.75 -5.45 -8.52
N PHE A 318 -0.47 -5.80 -8.36
CA PHE A 318 0.63 -4.83 -8.23
C PHE A 318 1.91 -5.43 -8.79
N THR A 319 2.87 -4.59 -9.17
CA THR A 319 4.18 -5.04 -9.67
C THR A 319 5.26 -4.62 -8.69
N THR A 320 6.08 -5.59 -8.24
CA THR A 320 7.24 -5.30 -7.39
C THR A 320 8.27 -4.48 -8.15
N LEU A 321 9.05 -3.68 -7.42
CA LEU A 321 10.09 -2.87 -8.04
C LEU A 321 11.26 -3.76 -8.51
N PRO A 322 12.09 -3.30 -9.46
CA PRO A 322 13.38 -3.91 -9.72
C PRO A 322 14.30 -3.84 -8.49
N GLU A 323 15.20 -4.80 -8.34
CA GLU A 323 16.16 -4.83 -7.23
C GLU A 323 17.15 -3.66 -7.31
N VAL A 324 17.18 -2.85 -6.25
CA VAL A 324 18.19 -1.79 -6.09
C VAL A 324 19.43 -2.42 -5.46
N LEU A 325 20.30 -2.94 -6.32
CA LEU A 325 21.58 -3.49 -5.89
C LEU A 325 22.56 -2.31 -5.64
N SER A 326 23.13 -2.24 -4.43
CA SER A 326 24.29 -1.38 -4.13
C SER A 326 25.56 -1.96 -4.76
N PRO A 327 26.64 -1.18 -4.96
CA PRO A 327 27.96 -1.80 -5.12
C PRO A 327 28.22 -2.66 -3.88
N THR A 328 28.38 -3.96 -4.05
CA THR A 328 28.60 -4.90 -2.93
C THR A 328 30.02 -4.78 -2.36
N MET A 329 30.93 -4.20 -3.15
CA MET A 329 32.32 -4.02 -2.80
C MET A 329 32.87 -2.71 -3.37
N VAL A 330 33.59 -1.96 -2.54
CA VAL A 330 34.43 -0.82 -2.95
C VAL A 330 35.86 -1.13 -2.52
N THR A 331 36.79 -1.16 -3.46
CA THR A 331 38.21 -1.42 -3.22
C THR A 331 39.04 -0.21 -3.60
N ILE A 332 40.19 -0.10 -2.94
CA ILE A 332 41.18 0.94 -3.17
C ILE A 332 42.45 0.29 -3.74
N SER A 333 42.98 0.88 -4.80
CA SER A 333 44.26 0.49 -5.40
C SER A 333 45.06 1.72 -5.83
N GLU A 334 46.33 1.51 -6.20
CA GLU A 334 47.18 2.53 -6.85
C GLU A 334 47.23 3.87 -6.09
N SER A 335 47.44 3.83 -4.76
CA SER A 335 47.60 5.04 -3.93
C SER A 335 48.99 5.65 -4.09
N ASN A 336 49.06 6.96 -4.28
CA ASN A 336 50.29 7.73 -4.24
C ASN A 336 50.12 9.00 -3.39
N THR A 337 51.00 9.99 -3.53
CA THR A 337 50.98 11.23 -2.74
C THR A 337 49.81 12.16 -3.06
N SER A 338 49.21 12.06 -4.26
CA SER A 338 48.17 12.99 -4.73
C SER A 338 46.99 12.34 -5.45
N SER A 339 46.99 11.02 -5.61
CA SER A 339 45.92 10.27 -6.26
C SER A 339 45.69 8.89 -5.67
N VAL A 340 44.47 8.41 -5.85
CA VAL A 340 43.99 7.10 -5.41
C VAL A 340 43.02 6.55 -6.46
N LYS A 341 43.12 5.27 -6.80
CA LYS A 341 42.13 4.60 -7.64
C LYS A 341 41.09 3.87 -6.80
N VAL A 342 39.84 4.19 -7.05
CA VAL A 342 38.66 3.62 -6.39
C VAL A 342 37.98 2.70 -7.40
N SER A 343 37.75 1.44 -7.04
CA SER A 343 37.04 0.48 -7.89
C SER A 343 35.83 -0.08 -7.16
N TRP A 344 34.76 -0.39 -7.88
CA TRP A 344 33.52 -0.92 -7.32
C TRP A 344 32.95 -2.05 -8.17
N GLY A 345 32.18 -2.92 -7.53
CA GLY A 345 31.49 -4.00 -8.24
C GLY A 345 30.46 -4.72 -7.39
N PRO A 346 29.61 -5.54 -8.04
CA PRO A 346 29.51 -5.75 -9.50
C PRO A 346 28.81 -4.57 -10.22
N LEU A 347 29.04 -4.44 -11.55
CA LEU A 347 28.36 -3.46 -12.40
C LEU A 347 26.92 -3.89 -12.71
N GLN A 348 26.02 -2.91 -12.84
CA GLN A 348 24.57 -3.13 -13.04
C GLN A 348 24.05 -2.31 -14.23
N LEU A 349 24.51 -2.66 -15.43
CA LEU A 349 24.29 -1.92 -16.68
C LEU A 349 22.81 -1.65 -17.02
N ASN A 350 21.88 -2.45 -16.49
CA ASN A 350 20.44 -2.33 -16.79
C ASN A 350 19.67 -1.50 -15.76
N SER A 351 20.25 -1.23 -14.59
CA SER A 351 19.55 -0.63 -13.43
C SER A 351 20.13 0.73 -13.04
N VAL A 352 21.45 0.87 -13.16
CA VAL A 352 22.20 2.07 -12.80
C VAL A 352 22.33 2.98 -14.00
N GLN A 353 21.99 4.26 -13.84
CA GLN A 353 22.20 5.28 -14.87
C GLN A 353 23.61 5.89 -14.79
N ARG A 354 24.12 6.09 -13.57
CA ARG A 354 25.44 6.65 -13.29
C ARG A 354 25.88 6.29 -11.86
N TYR A 355 27.19 6.30 -11.62
CA TYR A 355 27.73 6.22 -10.26
C TYR A 355 28.21 7.61 -9.82
N GLN A 356 28.04 7.91 -8.54
CA GLN A 356 28.53 9.13 -7.90
C GLN A 356 29.55 8.76 -6.81
N VAL A 357 30.71 9.39 -6.85
CA VAL A 357 31.82 9.16 -5.93
C VAL A 357 32.06 10.45 -5.17
N GLU A 358 31.76 10.44 -3.87
CA GLU A 358 31.97 11.55 -2.96
C GLU A 358 33.21 11.28 -2.12
N TYR A 359 34.08 12.27 -1.95
CA TYR A 359 35.29 12.10 -1.17
C TYR A 359 35.69 13.39 -0.45
N GLY A 360 36.11 13.27 0.81
CA GLY A 360 36.51 14.40 1.64
C GLY A 360 37.56 14.01 2.67
N ALA A 361 38.48 14.93 2.96
CA ALA A 361 39.51 14.72 3.97
C ALA A 361 38.88 14.70 5.37
N ILE A 362 39.26 13.75 6.21
CA ILE A 362 38.78 13.63 7.59
C ILE A 362 39.88 14.07 8.58
N PRO A 363 39.55 14.76 9.68
CA PRO A 363 38.20 15.04 10.20
C PRO A 363 37.53 16.32 9.65
N ARG A 364 38.28 17.17 8.93
CA ARG A 364 37.77 18.44 8.40
C ARG A 364 38.31 18.64 6.99
N GLY A 365 37.43 18.57 6.00
CA GLY A 365 37.73 18.77 4.59
C GLY A 365 36.44 18.95 3.80
N GLU A 366 36.51 19.71 2.72
CA GLU A 366 35.39 19.86 1.79
C GLU A 366 35.13 18.56 1.03
N VAL A 367 33.87 18.20 0.88
CA VAL A 367 33.46 17.03 0.10
C VAL A 367 33.47 17.40 -1.37
N ARG A 368 34.23 16.64 -2.15
CA ARG A 368 34.27 16.72 -3.61
C ARG A 368 33.44 15.58 -4.19
N ILE A 369 32.80 15.84 -5.33
CA ILE A 369 31.93 14.88 -6.01
C ILE A 369 32.46 14.63 -7.42
N ALA A 370 32.52 13.37 -7.81
CA ALA A 370 32.78 12.94 -9.17
C ALA A 370 31.67 12.00 -9.65
N THR A 371 31.41 11.97 -10.96
CA THR A 371 30.34 11.16 -11.55
C THR A 371 30.90 10.34 -12.70
N THR A 372 30.48 9.08 -12.82
CA THR A 372 30.90 8.17 -13.89
C THR A 372 29.70 7.53 -14.57
N GLY A 373 29.92 7.02 -15.79
CA GLY A 373 28.92 6.26 -16.56
C GLY A 373 28.56 4.91 -15.90
N PRO A 374 27.49 4.26 -16.37
CA PRO A 374 26.98 3.00 -15.82
C PRO A 374 27.85 1.77 -16.17
N ASP A 375 28.70 1.91 -17.19
CA ASP A 375 29.66 0.93 -17.68
C ASP A 375 31.03 0.98 -16.96
N GLN A 376 31.26 2.03 -16.17
CA GLN A 376 32.53 2.26 -15.48
C GLN A 376 32.52 1.63 -14.08
N SER A 377 33.56 0.84 -13.76
CA SER A 377 33.77 0.19 -12.46
C SER A 377 34.92 0.78 -11.65
N SER A 378 35.57 1.84 -12.13
CA SER A 378 36.64 2.50 -11.40
C SER A 378 36.79 3.98 -11.75
N LEU A 379 37.35 4.75 -10.81
CA LEU A 379 37.67 6.16 -10.97
C LEU A 379 38.98 6.47 -10.23
N THR A 380 39.85 7.27 -10.85
CA THR A 380 41.05 7.78 -10.19
C THR A 380 40.78 9.17 -9.63
N LEU A 381 40.77 9.28 -8.31
CA LEU A 381 40.72 10.55 -7.59
C LEU A 381 42.10 11.20 -7.66
N SER A 382 42.18 12.46 -8.07
CA SER A 382 43.45 13.21 -8.23
C SER A 382 43.40 14.53 -7.46
N GLN A 383 44.55 15.21 -7.36
CA GLN A 383 44.70 16.47 -6.62
C GLN A 383 44.33 16.34 -5.13
N LEU A 384 44.69 15.20 -4.55
CA LEU A 384 44.60 14.93 -3.13
C LEU A 384 45.84 15.49 -2.41
N GLN A 385 45.66 15.89 -1.16
CA GLN A 385 46.76 16.28 -0.27
C GLN A 385 47.57 15.05 0.15
N PRO A 386 48.92 15.13 0.18
CA PRO A 386 49.79 14.08 0.73
C PRO A 386 49.49 13.80 2.21
N ASN A 387 49.81 12.59 2.66
CA ASN A 387 49.69 12.14 4.05
C ASN A 387 48.32 12.47 4.70
N THR A 388 47.23 12.36 3.93
CA THR A 388 45.89 12.77 4.37
C THR A 388 44.91 11.60 4.24
N GLU A 389 44.09 11.41 5.27
CA GLU A 389 43.02 10.40 5.29
C GLU A 389 41.74 10.98 4.66
N TYR A 390 41.13 10.24 3.74
CA TYR A 390 39.90 10.57 3.05
C TYR A 390 38.83 9.51 3.34
N LEU A 391 37.59 9.96 3.50
CA LEU A 391 36.42 9.08 3.40
C LEU A 391 35.90 9.17 1.98
N VAL A 392 35.81 8.02 1.29
CA VAL A 392 35.27 7.90 -0.07
C VAL A 392 33.96 7.13 -0.01
N THR A 393 32.90 7.68 -0.58
CA THR A 393 31.57 7.09 -0.65
C THR A 393 31.17 6.92 -2.11
N VAL A 394 30.85 5.69 -2.51
CA VAL A 394 30.37 5.37 -3.87
C VAL A 394 28.88 5.05 -3.79
N SER A 395 28.06 5.82 -4.51
CA SER A 395 26.61 5.59 -4.66
C SER A 395 26.26 5.26 -6.11
N ALA A 396 25.29 4.36 -6.28
CA ALA A 396 24.70 4.07 -7.58
C ALA A 396 23.38 4.84 -7.73
N LEU A 397 23.26 5.65 -8.78
CA LEU A 397 22.02 6.36 -9.10
C LEU A 397 21.17 5.51 -10.05
N HIS A 398 20.01 5.09 -9.57
CA HIS A 398 19.04 4.29 -10.33
C HIS A 398 18.00 5.18 -11.01
N SER A 399 17.39 4.68 -12.09
CA SER A 399 16.26 5.36 -12.78
C SER A 399 15.07 5.63 -11.87
N THR A 400 14.94 4.87 -10.78
CA THR A 400 13.90 5.00 -9.76
C THR A 400 14.18 6.09 -8.71
N GLY A 401 15.32 6.78 -8.79
CA GLY A 401 15.70 7.87 -7.88
C GLY A 401 16.16 7.41 -6.49
N ARG A 402 16.32 6.10 -6.25
CA ARG A 402 16.87 5.56 -5.00
C ARG A 402 18.39 5.41 -5.12
N GLU A 403 19.10 5.85 -4.09
CA GLU A 403 20.55 5.77 -3.96
C GLU A 403 20.91 4.88 -2.77
N ARG A 404 21.84 3.94 -2.98
CA ARG A 404 22.45 3.16 -1.90
C ARG A 404 23.96 3.26 -2.05
N ALA A 405 24.65 3.57 -0.96
CA ALA A 405 26.05 3.97 -0.98
C ALA A 405 26.93 3.07 -0.09
N MET A 406 28.19 2.91 -0.48
CA MET A 406 29.22 2.23 0.30
C MET A 406 30.38 3.19 0.55
N SER A 407 30.90 3.20 1.78
CA SER A 407 32.02 4.07 2.16
C SER A 407 33.25 3.29 2.55
N VAL A 408 34.42 3.79 2.18
CA VAL A 408 35.74 3.26 2.53
C VAL A 408 36.67 4.40 2.93
N ARG A 409 37.61 4.13 3.85
CA ARG A 409 38.67 5.08 4.21
C ARG A 409 39.93 4.80 3.42
N VAL A 410 40.62 5.85 3.02
CA VAL A 410 41.89 5.76 2.29
C VAL A 410 42.88 6.82 2.76
N CYS A 411 44.17 6.48 2.80
CA CYS A 411 45.25 7.42 3.08
C CYS A 411 46.11 7.63 1.83
N THR A 412 46.43 8.88 1.50
CA THR A 412 47.48 9.20 0.52
C THR A 412 48.87 8.99 1.11
N HIS A 413 49.85 8.75 0.25
CA HIS A 413 51.23 8.57 0.69
C HIS A 413 51.83 9.91 1.13
N GLU A 414 52.85 9.83 1.96
CA GLU A 414 53.63 10.98 2.40
C GLU A 414 54.58 11.45 1.27
N GLU A 415 54.67 12.76 1.08
CA GLU A 415 55.63 13.35 0.15
C GLU A 415 56.98 13.50 0.87
N LEU A 416 57.90 12.57 0.58
CA LEU A 416 59.25 12.61 1.13
C LEU A 416 60.12 13.56 0.31
N PRO A 417 60.89 14.47 0.95
CA PRO A 417 61.80 15.34 0.22
C PRO A 417 62.92 14.53 -0.43
N ALA A 418 63.20 14.81 -1.71
CA ALA A 418 64.34 14.23 -2.40
C ALA A 418 65.65 14.75 -1.78
N LEU A 419 66.53 13.83 -1.37
CA LEU A 419 67.87 14.17 -0.89
C LEU A 419 68.68 14.81 -2.01
N LYS A 420 69.24 16.00 -1.75
CA LYS A 420 70.16 16.68 -2.69
C LYS A 420 71.61 16.39 -2.32
N ASP A 421 72.47 16.36 -3.33
CA ASP A 421 73.93 16.23 -3.22
C ASP A 421 74.37 14.97 -2.45
N LEU A 422 73.82 13.79 -2.81
CA LEU A 422 74.29 12.52 -2.24
C LEU A 422 75.69 12.17 -2.78
N GLU A 423 76.69 12.23 -1.90
CA GLU A 423 78.07 11.87 -2.19
C GLU A 423 78.49 10.63 -1.40
N LEU A 424 79.18 9.72 -2.08
CA LEU A 424 79.71 8.48 -1.52
C LEU A 424 81.23 8.49 -1.63
N THR A 425 81.91 8.43 -0.49
CA THR A 425 83.38 8.35 -0.42
C THR A 425 83.79 7.07 0.29
N THR A 426 84.58 6.22 -0.37
CA THR A 426 85.14 5.01 0.24
C THR A 426 86.22 5.39 1.25
N VAL A 427 86.08 4.97 2.51
CA VAL A 427 87.03 5.29 3.59
C VAL A 427 87.88 4.06 3.98
N GLY A 428 87.47 2.86 3.59
CA GLY A 428 88.21 1.61 3.78
C GLY A 428 87.65 0.45 2.93
N SER A 429 88.16 -0.76 3.12
CA SER A 429 87.72 -1.97 2.39
C SER A 429 86.30 -2.43 2.76
N ASP A 430 85.79 -1.99 3.89
CA ASP A 430 84.51 -2.37 4.49
C ASP A 430 83.65 -1.15 4.92
N SER A 431 84.10 0.08 4.65
CA SER A 431 83.45 1.30 5.10
C SER A 431 83.30 2.33 3.98
N VAL A 432 82.09 2.89 3.88
CA VAL A 432 81.73 3.98 2.97
C VAL A 432 81.18 5.13 3.81
N GLN A 433 81.72 6.31 3.59
CA GLN A 433 81.17 7.54 4.14
C GLN A 433 80.15 8.11 3.16
N VAL A 434 78.98 8.44 3.68
CA VAL A 434 77.86 8.99 2.92
C VAL A 434 77.63 10.43 3.39
N ARG A 435 77.62 11.38 2.45
CA ARG A 435 77.32 12.79 2.71
C ARG A 435 76.11 13.20 1.88
N TRP A 436 75.23 13.99 2.45
CA TRP A 436 74.08 14.56 1.75
C TRP A 436 73.81 15.96 2.29
N ARG A 437 73.16 16.81 1.49
CA ARG A 437 72.68 18.10 1.96
C ARG A 437 71.23 17.97 2.40
N GLY A 438 70.99 18.12 3.71
CA GLY A 438 69.64 18.24 4.24
C GLY A 438 68.98 19.52 3.76
N GLY A 439 67.75 19.45 3.28
CA GLY A 439 67.04 20.58 2.72
C GLY A 439 65.59 20.63 3.17
N MET A 440 65.36 21.12 4.39
CA MET A 440 64.21 21.93 4.85
C MET A 440 64.09 21.89 6.38
N GLU A 441 63.51 22.95 6.96
CA GLU A 441 63.10 23.00 8.37
C GLU A 441 61.93 22.05 8.64
N GLY A 442 61.98 21.31 9.74
CA GLY A 442 60.90 20.40 10.16
C GLY A 442 61.21 18.90 10.07
N LEU A 443 62.27 18.50 9.39
CA LEU A 443 62.74 17.10 9.34
C LEU A 443 63.28 16.65 10.70
N GLN A 444 62.72 15.56 11.25
CA GLN A 444 63.16 15.02 12.55
C GLN A 444 64.39 14.11 12.46
N GLY A 445 64.71 13.57 11.28
CA GLY A 445 65.89 12.74 11.09
C GLY A 445 65.93 12.03 9.74
N TYR A 446 67.04 11.32 9.49
CA TYR A 446 67.25 10.49 8.32
C TYR A 446 67.60 9.06 8.77
N TRP A 447 67.13 8.05 8.05
CA TRP A 447 67.51 6.66 8.28
C TRP A 447 68.24 6.12 7.06
N PRO A 448 69.57 5.91 7.15
CA PRO A 448 70.30 5.25 6.08
C PRO A 448 69.93 3.77 6.03
N ASP A 449 69.49 3.30 4.86
CA ASP A 449 69.33 1.87 4.59
C ASP A 449 70.38 1.44 3.57
N LEU A 450 70.99 0.27 3.81
CA LEU A 450 72.04 -0.28 2.95
C LEU A 450 71.50 -1.52 2.28
N CYS A 451 70.78 -1.35 1.17
CA CYS A 451 70.35 -2.47 0.35
C CYS A 451 71.46 -2.91 -0.61
N LEU A 452 71.81 -4.20 -0.58
CA LEU A 452 72.48 -4.87 -1.70
C LEU A 452 71.48 -5.00 -2.85
N ALA A 453 71.45 -4.01 -3.74
CA ALA A 453 70.70 -4.12 -4.97
C ALA A 453 71.43 -5.07 -5.94
N CYS A 454 70.84 -6.23 -6.23
CA CYS A 454 71.20 -7.03 -7.40
C CYS A 454 70.64 -6.33 -8.65
N ILE A 455 71.40 -5.37 -9.21
CA ILE A 455 71.17 -4.91 -10.58
C ILE A 455 71.74 -5.99 -11.50
N GLN A 456 71.00 -6.39 -12.53
CA GLN A 456 71.31 -7.53 -13.41
C GLN A 456 72.62 -7.42 -14.25
N ASP A 457 73.54 -6.50 -13.92
CA ASP A 457 74.86 -6.35 -14.59
C ASP A 457 76.02 -6.22 -13.58
N GLY A 458 76.11 -7.19 -12.66
CA GLY A 458 77.26 -7.37 -11.76
C GLY A 458 77.15 -6.63 -10.41
N PRO A 459 77.95 -7.03 -9.40
CA PRO A 459 77.81 -6.53 -8.05
C PRO A 459 78.40 -5.11 -7.93
N ARG A 460 77.57 -4.08 -8.13
CA ARG A 460 77.87 -2.73 -7.65
C ARG A 460 77.16 -2.51 -6.32
N ARG A 461 77.92 -2.20 -5.27
CA ARG A 461 77.38 -1.77 -3.98
C ARG A 461 76.76 -0.38 -4.17
N GLY A 462 75.44 -0.26 -3.99
CA GLY A 462 74.73 1.01 -3.95
C GLY A 462 74.20 1.27 -2.54
N ILE A 463 74.06 2.54 -2.15
CA ILE A 463 73.45 2.96 -0.88
C ILE A 463 72.17 3.71 -1.22
N VAL A 464 71.05 3.36 -0.59
CA VAL A 464 69.74 4.02 -0.79
C VAL A 464 69.33 4.67 0.52
N LEU A 465 69.38 5.99 0.59
CA LEU A 465 68.93 6.71 1.79
C LEU A 465 67.42 6.99 1.70
N HIS A 466 66.69 6.56 2.74
CA HIS A 466 65.27 6.88 2.88
C HIS A 466 65.10 8.08 3.84
N CYS A 467 64.26 9.05 3.46
CA CYS A 467 63.70 10.00 4.42
C CYS A 467 62.47 9.35 5.06
N ARG A 468 62.27 9.49 6.37
CA ARG A 468 61.03 9.04 7.02
C ARG A 468 60.65 9.98 8.15
N ASP A 469 59.41 10.43 8.17
CA ASP A 469 58.87 11.22 9.26
C ASP A 469 58.46 10.31 10.43
N LEU A 470 59.04 10.52 11.61
CA LEU A 470 58.86 9.69 12.80
C LEU A 470 57.60 10.10 13.56
N LEU A 471 56.41 9.96 12.95
CA LEU A 471 55.15 10.24 13.65
C LEU A 471 54.20 9.07 13.90
N ARG A 472 54.39 7.86 13.35
CA ARG A 472 53.65 6.69 13.83
C ARG A 472 54.48 5.41 13.79
N GLY A 473 54.62 4.79 14.95
CA GLY A 473 55.25 3.49 15.13
C GLY A 473 54.66 2.43 14.21
N HIS A 474 55.53 1.57 13.69
CA HIS A 474 55.18 0.33 13.03
C HIS A 474 54.20 -0.47 13.91
N ARG A 475 52.94 -0.58 13.48
CA ARG A 475 52.17 -1.81 13.72
C ARG A 475 52.35 -2.67 12.48
N SER A 476 53.23 -3.65 12.61
CA SER A 476 53.26 -4.82 11.75
C SER A 476 51.90 -5.49 11.80
N TYR A 477 51.19 -5.50 10.67
CA TYR A 477 50.15 -6.49 10.44
C TYR A 477 50.88 -7.81 10.15
N SER A 478 50.87 -8.74 11.10
CA SER A 478 51.04 -10.14 10.77
C SER A 478 49.67 -10.67 10.37
N SER A 479 49.64 -11.30 9.20
CA SER A 479 48.57 -12.20 8.79
C SER A 479 48.43 -13.33 9.82
N ALA A 480 47.21 -13.58 10.27
CA ALA A 480 46.71 -14.89 10.67
C ALA A 480 45.38 -15.10 9.95
#